data_AF-A0AA90VDB5-F1
#
_entry.id   AF-A0AA90VDB5-F1
#
_cell.length_a   1.000
_cell.length_b   1.000
_cell.length_c   1.000
_cell.angle_alpha   90.00
_cell.angle_beta   90.00
_cell.angle_gamma   90.00
#
_symmetry.space_group_name_H-M   'P 1'
#
loop_
_entity.id
_entity.type
_entity.pdbx_description
1 polymer ?
#
loop_
_entity_poly.entity_id
_entity_poly.type
_entity_poly.pdbx_seq_one_letter_code
_entity_poly.pdbx_strand_id
1 'polypeptide(L)'
;MKNPFEWFHNLYYGEKNSLSAFDTKNPTSLDSLLKKIYMIGRKHVNLRMKNSLPAFNAAYYVAVCLANTEGIDESNFDDEINDAIRIIWIEDYNRHHPIYETYFPFAELMLIKWMVYAILSRQESISDEMEFFLQEFRDKLQADVTDEDLSNSGEGNELAFLLEIAEVIDDWKYRYHTDLHPHPLDPKYYSIFTWVNQVRLYTLEELEAQISFFPTQDEQMAFLCWARDAAKQAPPKESSYATSDAESLPF
;
A
#
# COMPACT_ATOMS: atom_id res chain seq x y z
N MET A 1 -9.47 8.21 17.73
CA MET A 1 -9.83 7.79 16.37
C MET A 1 -9.39 6.35 16.18
N LYS A 2 -10.08 5.56 15.35
CA LYS A 2 -9.57 4.25 14.92
C LYS A 2 -8.45 4.50 13.92
N ASN A 3 -7.32 3.82 14.04
CA ASN A 3 -6.19 4.00 13.12
C ASN A 3 -6.62 3.58 11.70
N PRO A 4 -6.39 4.39 10.66
CA PRO A 4 -6.86 4.11 9.29
C PRO A 4 -6.21 2.86 8.68
N PHE A 5 -5.13 2.36 9.30
CA PHE A 5 -4.39 1.16 8.94
C PHE A 5 -4.63 -0.02 9.90
N GLU A 6 -5.28 0.17 11.07
CA GLU A 6 -5.69 -0.92 11.97
C GLU A 6 -6.63 -1.91 11.28
N TRP A 7 -7.28 -1.47 10.20
CA TRP A 7 -8.11 -2.28 9.34
C TRP A 7 -7.26 -2.79 8.17
N PHE A 8 -6.61 -3.94 8.36
CA PHE A 8 -5.95 -4.67 7.28
C PHE A 8 -6.98 -5.14 6.26
N HIS A 9 -7.32 -4.27 5.31
CA HIS A 9 -8.32 -4.53 4.30
C HIS A 9 -7.63 -4.46 2.93
N ASN A 10 -7.04 -5.59 2.52
CA ASN A 10 -6.58 -5.80 1.13
C ASN A 10 -7.70 -5.55 0.08
N LEU A 11 -8.93 -5.36 0.54
CA LEU A 11 -10.14 -5.10 -0.24
C LEU A 11 -10.27 -3.66 -0.77
N TYR A 12 -9.63 -2.66 -0.15
CA TYR A 12 -9.78 -1.26 -0.55
C TYR A 12 -9.02 -0.89 -1.81
N TYR A 13 -7.95 -1.60 -2.12
CA TYR A 13 -7.15 -1.33 -3.30
C TYR A 13 -7.14 -2.52 -4.27
N GLY A 14 -7.33 -3.73 -3.73
CA GLY A 14 -7.22 -4.98 -4.48
C GLY A 14 -5.78 -5.16 -4.97
N GLU A 15 -4.94 -5.76 -4.13
CA GLU A 15 -3.52 -6.05 -4.42
C GLU A 15 -3.38 -6.57 -5.85
N LYS A 16 -2.55 -5.90 -6.66
CA LYS A 16 -2.29 -6.35 -8.02
C LYS A 16 -1.28 -7.48 -7.97
N ASN A 17 -1.62 -8.61 -8.57
CA ASN A 17 -0.74 -9.79 -8.63
C ASN A 17 0.38 -9.69 -9.68
N SER A 18 0.35 -8.66 -10.55
CA SER A 18 1.36 -8.49 -11.59
C SER A 18 1.51 -7.03 -11.99
N LEU A 19 2.73 -6.65 -12.41
CA LEU A 19 3.01 -5.31 -12.93
C LEU A 19 2.24 -4.97 -14.21
N SER A 20 1.80 -5.97 -14.98
CA SER A 20 0.96 -5.76 -16.16
C SER A 20 -0.45 -5.26 -15.85
N ALA A 21 -0.88 -5.36 -14.59
CA ALA A 21 -2.14 -4.77 -14.16
C ALA A 21 -2.05 -3.24 -13.95
N PHE A 22 -0.84 -2.68 -14.03
CA PHE A 22 -0.59 -1.24 -13.97
C PHE A 22 -0.26 -0.70 -15.36
N ASP A 23 -0.75 0.50 -15.65
CA ASP A 23 -0.54 1.20 -16.92
C ASP A 23 0.84 1.90 -16.97
N THR A 24 1.91 1.19 -16.60
CA THR A 24 3.27 1.75 -16.51
C THR A 24 3.86 2.20 -17.86
N LYS A 25 3.28 1.74 -18.98
CA LYS A 25 3.76 2.03 -20.35
C LYS A 25 3.18 3.31 -20.92
N ASN A 26 2.04 3.77 -20.41
CA ASN A 26 1.44 5.03 -20.81
C ASN A 26 2.20 6.18 -20.13
N PRO A 27 2.93 7.03 -20.86
CA PRO A 27 3.80 8.05 -20.26
C PRO A 27 3.04 9.15 -19.51
N THR A 28 1.71 9.18 -19.59
CA THR A 28 0.85 10.13 -18.89
C THR A 28 0.12 9.51 -17.71
N SER A 29 0.24 8.21 -17.45
CA SER A 29 -0.46 7.54 -16.34
C SER A 29 0.23 7.78 -15.00
N LEU A 30 -0.53 7.68 -13.92
CA LEU A 30 0.00 7.76 -12.56
C LEU A 30 1.00 6.62 -12.31
N ASP A 31 0.70 5.42 -12.82
CA ASP A 31 1.59 4.26 -12.75
C ASP A 31 2.95 4.50 -13.43
N SER A 32 2.99 5.30 -14.49
CA SER A 32 4.24 5.70 -15.13
C SER A 32 5.05 6.66 -14.27
N LEU A 33 4.41 7.59 -13.56
CA LEU A 33 5.08 8.41 -12.55
C LEU A 33 5.68 7.54 -11.44
N LEU A 34 4.88 6.64 -10.85
CA LEU A 34 5.38 5.72 -9.82
C LEU A 34 6.52 4.84 -10.35
N LYS A 35 6.45 4.44 -11.62
CA LYS A 35 7.53 3.68 -12.25
C LYS A 35 8.80 4.51 -12.35
N LYS A 36 8.71 5.78 -12.74
CA LYS A 36 9.85 6.69 -12.79
C LYS A 36 10.47 6.86 -11.41
N ILE A 37 9.66 7.12 -10.38
CA ILE A 37 10.11 7.23 -8.98
C ILE A 37 10.86 5.96 -8.54
N TYR A 38 10.30 4.77 -8.80
CA TYR A 38 10.96 3.50 -8.49
C TYR A 38 12.31 3.35 -9.20
N MET A 39 12.39 3.77 -10.46
CA MET A 39 13.62 3.67 -11.25
C MET A 39 14.71 4.62 -10.78
N ILE A 40 14.36 5.78 -10.18
CA ILE A 40 15.33 6.66 -9.51
C ILE A 40 15.95 5.90 -8.34
N GLY A 41 15.14 5.34 -7.44
CA GLY A 41 15.64 4.54 -6.31
C GLY A 41 16.54 3.38 -6.77
N ARG A 42 16.13 2.64 -7.81
CA ARG A 42 16.95 1.55 -8.39
C ARG A 42 18.30 1.98 -8.95
N LYS A 43 18.42 3.23 -9.43
CA LYS A 43 19.67 3.76 -10.00
C LYS A 43 20.69 4.10 -8.92
N HIS A 44 20.21 4.50 -7.74
CA HIS A 44 21.04 5.03 -6.67
C HIS A 44 21.31 4.01 -5.55
N VAL A 45 20.35 3.14 -5.23
CA VAL A 45 20.49 2.15 -4.16
C VAL A 45 20.10 0.74 -4.61
N ASN A 46 20.70 -0.26 -3.96
CA ASN A 46 20.34 -1.65 -4.21
C ASN A 46 19.05 -2.02 -3.47
N LEU A 47 17.91 -1.77 -4.11
CA LEU A 47 16.60 -2.17 -3.58
C LEU A 47 16.54 -3.69 -3.42
N ARG A 48 16.15 -4.12 -2.21
CA ARG A 48 15.86 -5.51 -1.83
C ARG A 48 14.60 -6.03 -2.51
N MET A 49 13.61 -5.17 -2.79
CA MET A 49 12.44 -5.56 -3.57
C MET A 49 12.84 -5.97 -4.99
N LYS A 50 12.57 -7.21 -5.41
CA LYS A 50 12.94 -7.74 -6.73
C LYS A 50 12.42 -6.91 -7.91
N ASN A 51 11.23 -6.32 -7.78
CA ASN A 51 10.63 -5.46 -8.80
C ASN A 51 9.75 -4.39 -8.13
N SER A 52 9.05 -3.58 -8.93
CA SER A 52 8.23 -2.45 -8.42
C SER A 52 6.85 -2.84 -7.90
N LEU A 53 6.43 -4.10 -8.02
CA LEU A 53 5.09 -4.56 -7.65
C LEU A 53 4.77 -4.32 -6.16
N PRO A 54 5.66 -4.69 -5.21
CA PRO A 54 5.37 -4.54 -3.80
C PRO A 54 5.30 -3.07 -3.40
N ALA A 55 6.22 -2.25 -3.94
CA ALA A 55 6.23 -0.80 -3.74
C ALA A 55 4.93 -0.15 -4.23
N PHE A 56 4.43 -0.55 -5.39
CA PHE A 56 3.19 -0.01 -5.95
C PHE A 56 1.99 -0.42 -5.11
N ASN A 57 1.89 -1.70 -4.75
CA ASN A 57 0.79 -2.19 -3.92
C ASN A 57 0.78 -1.51 -2.55
N ALA A 58 1.94 -1.33 -1.91
CA ALA A 58 2.05 -0.60 -0.65
C ALA A 58 1.65 0.87 -0.79
N ALA A 59 2.17 1.56 -1.81
CA ALA A 59 1.90 2.99 -2.00
C ALA A 59 0.42 3.26 -2.26
N TYR A 60 -0.21 2.48 -3.14
CA TYR A 60 -1.63 2.64 -3.41
C TYR A 60 -2.51 2.24 -2.23
N TYR A 61 -2.18 1.15 -1.52
CA TYR A 61 -2.91 0.77 -0.30
C TYR A 61 -2.95 1.94 0.69
N VAL A 62 -1.77 2.50 1.00
CA VAL A 62 -1.65 3.61 1.96
C VAL A 62 -2.37 4.85 1.45
N ALA A 63 -2.21 5.21 0.17
CA ALA A 63 -2.87 6.37 -0.40
C ALA A 63 -4.41 6.24 -0.38
N VAL A 64 -4.95 5.06 -0.66
CA VAL A 64 -6.39 4.80 -0.58
C VAL A 64 -6.89 4.94 0.87
N CYS A 65 -6.19 4.34 1.85
CA CYS A 65 -6.54 4.48 3.26
C CYS A 65 -6.58 5.95 3.69
N LEU A 66 -5.52 6.72 3.37
CA LEU A 66 -5.46 8.13 3.70
C LEU A 66 -6.56 8.94 3.00
N ALA A 67 -6.78 8.75 1.70
CA ALA A 67 -7.80 9.49 0.95
C ALA A 67 -9.24 9.26 1.44
N ASN A 68 -9.52 8.12 2.06
CA ASN A 68 -10.87 7.74 2.52
C ASN A 68 -11.06 7.87 4.04
N THR A 69 -10.06 8.37 4.78
CA THR A 69 -10.18 8.57 6.22
C THR A 69 -10.70 9.97 6.50
N GLU A 70 -11.84 10.08 7.19
CA GLU A 70 -12.35 11.37 7.67
C GLU A 70 -11.56 11.84 8.90
N GLY A 71 -11.22 13.14 8.96
CA GLY A 71 -10.53 13.73 10.10
C GLY A 71 -9.13 13.18 10.29
N ILE A 72 -8.34 13.13 9.21
CA ILE A 72 -6.90 12.85 9.27
C ILE A 72 -6.30 13.84 10.27
N ASP A 73 -5.84 13.37 11.44
CA ASP A 73 -4.93 14.12 12.30
C ASP A 73 -3.70 14.49 11.47
N GLU A 74 -3.63 15.75 11.09
CA GLU A 74 -2.66 16.21 10.11
C GLU A 74 -1.22 16.05 10.62
N SER A 75 -1.06 15.91 11.93
CA SER A 75 0.22 15.87 12.61
C SER A 75 0.77 14.46 12.88
N ASN A 76 -0.02 13.39 12.80
CA ASN A 76 0.26 12.17 13.59
C ASN A 76 0.05 10.80 12.91
N PHE A 77 0.44 10.62 11.64
CA PHE A 77 0.36 9.30 10.95
C PHE A 77 1.70 8.68 10.54
N ASP A 78 2.83 9.22 10.95
CA ASP A 78 4.11 8.76 10.40
C ASP A 78 4.41 7.30 10.76
N ASP A 79 4.19 6.92 12.02
CA ASP A 79 4.43 5.57 12.52
C ASP A 79 3.45 4.56 11.90
N GLU A 80 2.18 4.92 11.74
CA GLU A 80 1.19 4.04 11.14
C GLU A 80 1.42 3.85 9.64
N ILE A 81 1.83 4.90 8.93
CA ILE A 81 2.27 4.80 7.53
C ILE A 81 3.50 3.88 7.43
N ASN A 82 4.48 4.05 8.33
CA ASN A 82 5.67 3.20 8.39
C ASN A 82 5.31 1.73 8.54
N ASP A 83 4.43 1.42 9.49
CA ASP A 83 4.01 0.06 9.80
C ASP A 83 3.20 -0.57 8.65
N ALA A 84 2.27 0.17 8.05
CA ALA A 84 1.50 -0.32 6.91
C ALA A 84 2.40 -0.70 5.72
N ILE A 85 3.37 0.16 5.39
CA ILE A 85 4.36 -0.10 4.33
C ILE A 85 5.20 -1.33 4.68
N ARG A 86 5.70 -1.40 5.92
CA ARG A 86 6.54 -2.51 6.39
C ARG A 86 5.83 -3.84 6.30
N ILE A 87 4.55 -3.92 6.66
CA ILE A 87 3.79 -5.17 6.64
C ILE A 87 3.66 -5.71 5.21
N ILE A 88 3.23 -4.87 4.26
CA ILE A 88 3.10 -5.27 2.85
C ILE A 88 4.46 -5.69 2.28
N TRP A 89 5.52 -4.98 2.64
CA TRP A 89 6.87 -5.34 2.21
C TRP A 89 7.36 -6.65 2.80
N ILE A 90 7.17 -6.89 4.11
CA ILE A 90 7.58 -8.10 4.79
C ILE A 90 6.85 -9.32 4.21
N GLU A 91 5.55 -9.18 3.90
CA GLU A 91 4.79 -10.23 3.23
C GLU A 91 5.39 -10.60 1.87
N ASP A 92 5.73 -9.63 1.02
CA ASP A 92 6.38 -9.90 -0.27
C ASP A 92 7.79 -10.48 -0.08
N TYR A 93 8.58 -9.92 0.84
CA TYR A 93 9.93 -10.38 1.10
C TYR A 93 9.95 -11.82 1.58
N ASN A 94 9.08 -12.18 2.53
CA ASN A 94 8.98 -13.54 3.08
C ASN A 94 8.53 -14.57 2.04
N ARG A 95 7.67 -14.19 1.07
CA ARG A 95 7.30 -15.07 -0.06
C ARG A 95 8.52 -15.46 -0.91
N HIS A 96 9.56 -14.63 -0.94
CA HIS A 96 10.75 -14.83 -1.75
C HIS A 96 12.01 -15.21 -0.93
N HIS A 97 11.99 -15.01 0.40
CA HIS A 97 13.13 -15.20 1.31
C HIS A 97 12.71 -15.85 2.65
N PRO A 98 12.38 -17.16 2.66
CA PRO A 98 11.71 -17.81 3.80
C PRO A 98 12.50 -17.98 5.10
N ILE A 99 13.73 -17.43 5.25
CA ILE A 99 14.67 -17.83 6.33
C ILE A 99 15.35 -16.64 7.05
N TYR A 100 15.07 -15.38 6.69
CA TYR A 100 15.81 -14.24 7.27
C TYR A 100 14.91 -13.24 7.99
N GLU A 101 15.12 -13.07 9.31
CA GLU A 101 14.76 -11.84 10.02
C GLU A 101 15.51 -10.69 9.35
N THR A 102 14.79 -9.86 8.61
CA THR A 102 15.36 -8.80 7.80
C THR A 102 14.75 -7.47 8.20
N TYR A 103 15.61 -6.52 8.56
CA TYR A 103 15.20 -5.14 8.82
C TYR A 103 14.75 -4.48 7.50
N PHE A 104 13.58 -3.85 7.48
CA PHE A 104 13.07 -3.15 6.30
C PHE A 104 13.98 -1.94 5.95
N PRO A 105 14.55 -1.85 4.73
CA PRO A 105 15.48 -0.76 4.41
C PRO A 105 14.82 0.61 4.47
N PHE A 106 15.43 1.55 5.18
CA PHE A 106 14.91 2.91 5.30
C PHE A 106 14.77 3.62 3.95
N ALA A 107 15.72 3.44 3.02
CA ALA A 107 15.62 3.98 1.67
C ALA A 107 14.39 3.46 0.90
N GLU A 108 13.99 2.20 1.13
CA GLU A 108 12.78 1.63 0.52
C GLU A 108 11.51 2.19 1.17
N LEU A 109 11.51 2.37 2.49
CA LEU A 109 10.43 3.03 3.21
C LEU A 109 10.17 4.43 2.65
N MET A 110 11.22 5.25 2.58
CA MET A 110 11.12 6.63 2.09
C MET A 110 10.70 6.67 0.63
N LEU A 111 11.24 5.77 -0.21
CA LEU A 111 10.83 5.64 -1.61
C LEU A 111 9.32 5.39 -1.73
N ILE A 112 8.76 4.48 -0.92
CA ILE A 112 7.33 4.18 -0.94
C ILE A 112 6.52 5.36 -0.38
N LYS A 113 6.96 6.03 0.69
CA LYS A 113 6.29 7.25 1.18
C LYS A 113 6.23 8.35 0.11
N TRP A 114 7.29 8.56 -0.66
CA TRP A 114 7.27 9.48 -1.80
C TRP A 114 6.28 9.05 -2.88
N MET A 115 6.10 7.75 -3.12
CA MET A 115 5.06 7.25 -4.02
C MET A 115 3.65 7.51 -3.47
N VAL A 116 3.42 7.35 -2.16
CA VAL A 116 2.15 7.71 -1.49
C VAL A 116 1.86 9.19 -1.71
N TYR A 117 2.84 10.06 -1.44
CA TYR A 117 2.74 11.49 -1.70
C TYR A 117 2.44 11.79 -3.18
N ALA A 118 3.09 11.11 -4.13
CA ALA A 118 2.84 11.28 -5.56
C ALA A 118 1.40 10.90 -5.96
N ILE A 119 0.84 9.83 -5.40
CA ILE A 119 -0.54 9.40 -5.66
C ILE A 119 -1.52 10.46 -5.17
N LEU A 120 -1.41 10.86 -3.90
CA LEU A 120 -2.33 11.80 -3.26
C LEU A 120 -2.20 13.21 -3.86
N SER A 121 -0.99 13.71 -4.01
CA SER A 121 -0.74 15.08 -4.48
C SER A 121 -1.03 15.30 -5.96
N ARG A 122 -1.26 14.25 -6.76
CA ARG A 122 -1.59 14.33 -8.20
C ARG A 122 -3.07 14.08 -8.51
N GLN A 123 -3.90 13.94 -7.48
CA GLN A 123 -5.35 13.93 -7.68
C GLN A 123 -5.83 15.26 -8.29
N GLU A 124 -6.86 15.18 -9.14
CA GLU A 124 -7.50 16.35 -9.76
C GLU A 124 -8.32 17.16 -8.74
N SER A 125 -8.92 16.46 -7.77
CA SER A 125 -9.66 17.05 -6.66
C SER A 125 -9.01 16.61 -5.35
N ILE A 126 -8.68 17.57 -4.49
CA ILE A 126 -8.05 17.37 -3.18
C ILE A 126 -8.84 18.22 -2.18
N SER A 127 -9.20 17.68 -1.02
CA SER A 127 -9.84 18.45 0.05
C SER A 127 -8.84 19.38 0.74
N ASP A 128 -9.33 20.46 1.36
CA ASP A 128 -8.47 21.38 2.13
C ASP A 128 -7.69 20.65 3.24
N GLU A 129 -8.33 19.68 3.91
CA GLU A 129 -7.68 18.81 4.91
C GLU A 129 -6.53 18.00 4.31
N MET A 130 -6.73 17.40 3.14
CA MET A 130 -5.70 16.62 2.46
C MET A 130 -4.58 17.53 1.94
N GLU A 131 -4.88 18.75 1.49
CA GLU A 131 -3.85 19.71 1.07
C GLU A 131 -2.94 20.10 2.25
N PHE A 132 -3.51 20.36 3.42
CA PHE A 132 -2.75 20.64 4.64
C PHE A 132 -1.89 19.44 5.05
N PHE A 133 -2.47 18.23 5.10
CA PHE A 133 -1.74 17.00 5.40
C PHE A 133 -0.58 16.78 4.42
N LEU A 134 -0.79 16.97 3.12
CA LEU A 134 0.25 16.76 2.10
C LEU A 134 1.42 17.72 2.25
N GLN A 135 1.18 18.95 2.71
CA GLN A 135 2.25 19.90 2.99
C GLN A 135 3.12 19.41 4.15
N GLU A 136 2.52 19.06 5.29
CA GLU A 136 3.28 18.53 6.44
C GLU A 136 3.98 17.21 6.12
N PHE A 137 3.29 16.33 5.37
CA PHE A 137 3.86 15.05 4.96
C PHE A 137 5.09 15.26 4.08
N ARG A 138 5.02 16.16 3.08
CA ARG A 138 6.19 16.51 2.25
C ARG A 138 7.33 17.08 3.08
N ASP A 139 7.03 17.99 4.00
CA ASP A 139 8.05 18.64 4.82
C ASP A 139 8.78 17.63 5.71
N LYS A 140 8.06 16.65 6.28
CA LYS A 140 8.63 15.51 7.00
C LYS A 140 9.52 14.64 6.09
N LEU A 141 9.05 14.28 4.90
CA LEU A 141 9.84 13.50 3.94
C LEU A 141 11.14 14.19 3.54
N GLN A 142 11.15 15.52 3.46
CA GLN A 142 12.35 16.29 3.16
C GLN A 142 13.27 16.37 4.40
N ALA A 143 12.71 16.63 5.58
CA ALA A 143 13.46 16.70 6.83
C ALA A 143 14.22 15.40 7.11
N ASP A 144 13.57 14.25 6.96
CA ASP A 144 14.15 12.91 7.15
C ASP A 144 15.35 12.63 6.22
N VAL A 145 15.43 13.31 5.08
CA VAL A 145 16.56 13.16 4.13
C VAL A 145 17.70 14.12 4.46
N THR A 146 17.37 15.27 5.04
CA THR A 146 18.33 16.33 5.38
C THR A 146 18.78 16.31 6.84
N ASP A 147 18.36 15.30 7.62
CA ASP A 147 18.75 15.14 9.02
C ASP A 147 20.28 15.10 9.13
N GLU A 148 20.82 16.05 9.92
CA GLU A 148 22.25 16.22 10.11
C GLU A 148 22.89 14.94 10.67
N ASP A 149 22.18 14.18 11.51
CA ASP A 149 22.69 12.94 12.09
C ASP A 149 22.89 11.83 11.03
N LEU A 150 22.01 11.77 10.02
CA LEU A 150 22.16 10.86 8.87
C LEU A 150 23.24 11.34 7.89
N SER A 151 23.39 12.66 7.73
CA SER A 151 24.45 13.24 6.89
C SER A 151 25.85 12.90 7.42
N ASN A 152 26.00 12.83 8.74
CA ASN A 152 27.25 12.54 9.43
C ASN A 152 27.62 11.05 9.47
N SER A 153 26.68 10.14 9.22
CA SER A 153 26.92 8.69 9.19
C SER A 153 27.42 8.16 7.84
N GLY A 154 27.40 9.00 6.79
CA GLY A 154 27.67 8.60 5.40
C GLY A 154 26.46 8.01 4.68
N GLU A 155 25.39 7.66 5.39
CA GLU A 155 24.10 7.19 4.84
C GLU A 155 23.32 8.35 4.17
N GLY A 156 23.55 9.60 4.57
CA GLY A 156 22.94 10.77 3.93
C GLY A 156 23.26 10.90 2.43
N ASN A 157 24.43 10.43 1.98
CA ASN A 157 24.74 10.36 0.55
C ASN A 157 23.92 9.28 -0.18
N GLU A 158 23.54 8.21 0.50
CA GLU A 158 22.72 7.14 -0.06
C GLU A 158 21.24 7.55 -0.16
N LEU A 159 20.80 8.57 0.59
CA LEU A 159 19.43 9.08 0.60
C LEU A 159 19.22 10.35 -0.23
N ALA A 160 20.29 11.01 -0.67
CA ALA A 160 20.22 12.26 -1.45
C ALA A 160 19.37 12.15 -2.72
N PHE A 161 19.23 10.96 -3.31
CA PHE A 161 18.36 10.74 -4.48
C PHE A 161 16.88 10.99 -4.19
N LEU A 162 16.45 10.95 -2.93
CA LEU A 162 15.07 11.22 -2.56
C LEU A 162 14.68 12.67 -2.86
N LEU A 163 15.64 13.60 -2.92
CA LEU A 163 15.41 14.97 -3.36
C LEU A 163 15.11 15.06 -4.87
N GLU A 164 15.70 14.19 -5.70
CA GLU A 164 15.38 14.07 -7.15
C GLU A 164 13.91 13.64 -7.35
N ILE A 165 13.35 12.86 -6.43
CA ILE A 165 11.96 12.41 -6.52
C ILE A 165 10.98 13.59 -6.36
N ALA A 166 11.26 14.51 -5.42
CA ALA A 166 10.43 15.69 -5.19
C ALA A 166 10.31 16.53 -6.48
N GLU A 167 11.43 16.80 -7.15
CA GLU A 167 11.47 17.53 -8.42
C GLU A 167 10.66 16.82 -9.50
N VAL A 168 10.79 15.49 -9.62
CA VAL A 168 10.05 14.69 -10.61
C VAL A 168 8.53 14.74 -10.38
N ILE A 169 8.08 14.83 -9.13
CA ILE A 169 6.65 14.96 -8.80
C ILE A 169 6.15 16.38 -9.11
N ASP A 170 6.95 17.40 -8.78
CA ASP A 170 6.61 18.81 -9.05
C ASP A 170 6.49 19.08 -10.55
N ASP A 171 7.43 18.56 -11.36
CA ASP A 171 7.43 18.66 -12.83
C ASP A 171 6.35 17.82 -13.51
N TRP A 172 5.67 16.95 -12.75
CA TRP A 172 4.62 16.09 -13.29
C TRP A 172 3.33 16.87 -13.56
N LYS A 173 3.15 17.25 -14.82
CA LYS A 173 2.04 18.10 -15.29
C LYS A 173 0.65 17.45 -15.31
N TYR A 174 0.55 16.13 -15.17
CA TYR A 174 -0.72 15.42 -15.29
C TYR A 174 -1.41 15.31 -13.93
N ARG A 175 -2.74 15.48 -13.95
CA ARG A 175 -3.64 15.28 -12.81
C ARG A 175 -4.56 14.12 -13.11
N TYR A 176 -4.97 13.42 -12.08
CA TYR A 176 -5.72 12.18 -12.22
C TYR A 176 -7.07 12.29 -11.56
N HIS A 177 -8.09 11.92 -12.33
CA HIS A 177 -9.39 11.56 -11.81
C HIS A 177 -9.34 10.06 -11.44
N THR A 178 -8.57 9.73 -10.41
CA THR A 178 -8.72 8.41 -9.77
C THR A 178 -9.64 8.62 -8.59
N ASP A 179 -10.68 7.81 -8.51
CA ASP A 179 -11.56 7.85 -7.35
C ASP A 179 -10.81 7.47 -6.06
N LEU A 180 -9.64 6.80 -6.17
CA LEU A 180 -8.90 6.19 -5.03
C LEU A 180 -9.85 5.46 -4.09
N HIS A 181 -11.00 5.05 -4.62
CA HIS A 181 -12.03 4.32 -3.93
C HIS A 181 -11.76 2.84 -4.21
N PRO A 182 -12.28 1.95 -3.37
CA PRO A 182 -12.24 0.54 -3.65
C PRO A 182 -12.69 0.24 -5.06
N HIS A 183 -12.05 -0.75 -5.70
CA HIS A 183 -12.50 -1.32 -6.97
C HIS A 183 -13.27 -2.64 -6.71
N PRO A 184 -14.55 -2.58 -6.32
CA PRO A 184 -15.43 -3.71 -6.02
C PRO A 184 -15.83 -4.56 -7.22
N LEU A 185 -15.75 -4.01 -8.43
CA LEU A 185 -16.29 -4.65 -9.63
C LEU A 185 -15.33 -5.63 -10.30
N ASP A 186 -14.13 -5.85 -9.75
CA ASP A 186 -13.18 -6.79 -10.33
C ASP A 186 -12.86 -7.97 -9.38
N PRO A 187 -13.63 -9.08 -9.49
CA PRO A 187 -13.47 -10.28 -8.69
C PRO A 187 -12.06 -10.88 -8.69
N LYS A 188 -11.20 -10.52 -9.66
CA LYS A 188 -9.83 -11.04 -9.76
C LYS A 188 -8.93 -10.62 -8.60
N TYR A 189 -9.33 -9.60 -7.84
CA TYR A 189 -8.61 -9.12 -6.65
C TYR A 189 -9.14 -9.70 -5.33
N TYR A 190 -10.24 -10.46 -5.41
CA TYR A 190 -10.88 -11.07 -4.26
C TYR A 190 -10.58 -12.57 -4.20
N SER A 191 -9.45 -12.92 -3.57
CA SER A 191 -8.98 -14.31 -3.48
C SER A 191 -9.61 -15.06 -2.30
N ILE A 192 -9.67 -16.39 -2.38
CA ILE A 192 -10.05 -17.23 -1.23
C ILE A 192 -9.11 -17.02 -0.03
N PHE A 193 -7.85 -16.67 -0.29
CA PHE A 193 -6.88 -16.31 0.75
C PHE A 193 -7.29 -15.04 1.50
N THR A 194 -7.74 -13.99 0.77
CA THR A 194 -8.28 -12.76 1.34
C THR A 194 -9.48 -13.05 2.25
N TRP A 195 -10.37 -13.95 1.81
CA TRP A 195 -11.50 -14.38 2.64
C TRP A 195 -11.05 -15.08 3.93
N VAL A 196 -10.18 -16.09 3.82
CA VAL A 196 -9.75 -16.94 4.94
C VAL A 196 -8.96 -16.16 5.99
N ASN A 197 -8.09 -15.23 5.57
CA ASN A 197 -7.19 -14.58 6.50
C ASN A 197 -7.71 -13.25 7.03
N GLN A 198 -8.71 -12.65 6.37
CA GLN A 198 -9.16 -11.30 6.71
C GLN A 198 -10.68 -11.27 6.87
N VAL A 199 -11.42 -11.41 5.77
CA VAL A 199 -12.86 -11.08 5.75
C VAL A 199 -13.70 -11.99 6.65
N ARG A 200 -13.39 -13.29 6.75
CA ARG A 200 -14.14 -14.22 7.62
C ARG A 200 -13.97 -13.94 9.13
N LEU A 201 -13.02 -13.07 9.49
CA LEU A 201 -12.71 -12.70 10.86
C LEU A 201 -13.44 -11.43 11.31
N TYR A 202 -14.01 -10.67 10.37
CA TYR A 202 -14.74 -9.44 10.68
C TYR A 202 -15.99 -9.72 11.52
N THR A 203 -16.22 -8.82 12.47
CA THR A 203 -17.51 -8.61 13.12
C THR A 203 -18.53 -8.07 12.11
N LEU A 204 -19.81 -8.10 12.47
CA LEU A 204 -20.86 -7.54 11.63
C LEU A 204 -20.66 -6.03 11.40
N GLU A 205 -20.25 -5.30 12.44
CA GLU A 205 -19.98 -3.85 12.38
C GLU A 205 -18.83 -3.53 11.42
N GLU A 206 -17.77 -4.33 11.44
CA GLU A 206 -16.63 -4.20 10.52
C GLU A 206 -17.04 -4.50 9.07
N LEU A 207 -17.89 -5.50 8.86
CA LEU A 207 -18.42 -5.82 7.55
C LEU A 207 -19.36 -4.73 7.02
N GLU A 208 -20.22 -4.17 7.85
CA GLU A 208 -21.12 -3.05 7.50
C GLU A 208 -20.33 -1.80 7.12
N ALA A 209 -19.34 -1.45 7.93
CA ALA A 209 -18.42 -0.37 7.61
C ALA A 209 -17.70 -0.64 6.28
N GLN A 210 -17.12 -1.83 6.09
CA GLN A 210 -16.46 -2.22 4.82
C GLN A 210 -17.38 -2.06 3.61
N ILE A 211 -18.65 -2.40 3.73
CA ILE A 211 -19.64 -2.25 2.65
C ILE A 211 -19.92 -0.78 2.37
N SER A 212 -19.92 0.08 3.38
CA SER A 212 -20.20 1.51 3.23
C SER A 212 -19.17 2.26 2.37
N PHE A 213 -17.95 1.71 2.21
CA PHE A 213 -16.91 2.26 1.34
C PHE A 213 -17.14 1.98 -0.15
N PHE A 214 -18.10 1.12 -0.50
CA PHE A 214 -18.50 0.93 -1.89
C PHE A 214 -19.63 1.92 -2.24
N PRO A 215 -19.39 2.88 -3.14
CA PRO A 215 -20.31 4.01 -3.34
C PRO A 215 -21.63 3.62 -4.00
N THR A 216 -21.66 2.51 -4.76
CA THR A 216 -22.87 2.07 -5.45
C THR A 216 -23.42 0.74 -4.92
N GLN A 217 -24.73 0.54 -5.09
CA GLN A 217 -25.39 -0.70 -4.69
C GLN A 217 -24.85 -1.92 -5.45
N ASP A 218 -24.51 -1.75 -6.74
CA ASP A 218 -23.97 -2.83 -7.57
C ASP A 218 -22.63 -3.35 -7.02
N GLU A 219 -21.82 -2.42 -6.54
CA GLU A 219 -20.52 -2.67 -5.96
C GLU A 219 -20.58 -3.34 -4.59
N GLN A 220 -21.46 -2.83 -3.72
CA GLN A 220 -21.79 -3.46 -2.44
C GLN A 220 -22.27 -4.91 -2.67
N MET A 221 -23.13 -5.11 -3.67
CA MET A 221 -23.63 -6.43 -4.03
C MET A 221 -22.56 -7.35 -4.64
N ALA A 222 -21.64 -6.83 -5.43
CA ALA A 222 -20.51 -7.59 -5.98
C ALA A 222 -19.63 -8.16 -4.86
N PHE A 223 -19.27 -7.31 -3.88
CA PHE A 223 -18.52 -7.73 -2.69
C PHE A 223 -19.27 -8.81 -1.89
N LEU A 224 -20.56 -8.60 -1.62
CA LEU A 224 -21.39 -9.57 -0.89
C LEU A 224 -21.52 -10.92 -1.62
N CYS A 225 -21.65 -10.90 -2.95
CA CYS A 225 -21.72 -12.11 -3.75
C CYS A 225 -20.40 -12.89 -3.69
N TRP A 226 -19.27 -12.20 -3.83
CA TRP A 226 -17.96 -12.81 -3.63
C TRP A 226 -17.81 -13.40 -2.23
N ALA A 227 -18.13 -12.64 -1.18
CA ALA A 227 -18.02 -13.07 0.21
C ALA A 227 -18.82 -14.35 0.47
N ARG A 228 -20.07 -14.39 -0.03
CA ARG A 228 -20.94 -15.58 0.01
C ARG A 228 -20.30 -16.78 -0.69
N ASP A 229 -19.74 -16.57 -1.88
CA ASP A 229 -19.20 -17.66 -2.69
C ASP A 229 -17.84 -18.16 -2.16
N ALA A 230 -17.04 -17.27 -1.56
CA ALA A 230 -15.84 -17.62 -0.81
C ALA A 230 -16.17 -18.39 0.49
N ALA A 231 -17.22 -18.01 1.21
CA ALA A 231 -17.69 -18.72 2.40
C ALA A 231 -18.09 -20.17 2.11
N LYS A 232 -18.70 -20.45 0.95
CA LYS A 232 -19.06 -21.81 0.52
C LYS A 232 -17.83 -22.66 0.18
N GLN A 233 -16.75 -22.04 -0.28
CA GLN A 233 -15.53 -22.70 -0.71
C GLN A 233 -14.50 -22.86 0.42
N ALA A 234 -14.61 -22.04 1.47
CA ALA A 234 -13.65 -22.01 2.55
C ALA A 234 -13.76 -23.24 3.48
N PRO A 235 -12.62 -23.80 3.92
CA PRO A 235 -12.63 -24.85 4.93
C PRO A 235 -13.17 -24.32 6.27
N PRO A 236 -13.82 -25.18 7.09
CA PRO A 236 -14.41 -24.77 8.36
C PRO A 236 -13.37 -24.16 9.30
N LYS A 237 -13.78 -23.17 10.11
CA LYS A 237 -12.93 -22.38 11.03
C LYS A 237 -12.05 -23.26 11.94
N GLU A 238 -12.49 -24.47 12.26
CA GLU A 238 -11.80 -25.42 13.17
C GLU A 238 -10.58 -26.11 12.54
N SER A 239 -10.34 -25.97 11.24
CA SER A 239 -9.23 -26.64 10.53
C SER A 239 -7.89 -25.89 10.54
N SER A 240 -7.81 -24.65 11.07
CA SER A 240 -6.57 -23.86 11.05
C SER A 240 -5.73 -23.92 12.33
N TYR A 241 -6.02 -24.85 13.25
CA TYR A 241 -5.19 -25.13 14.43
C TYR A 241 -4.86 -26.63 14.54
N ALA A 242 -4.18 -27.15 13.52
CA ALA A 242 -3.32 -28.34 13.59
C ALA A 242 -2.54 -28.35 12.27
N THR A 243 -1.25 -28.02 12.25
CA THR A 243 -0.22 -29.01 12.58
C THR A 243 1.10 -28.29 12.84
N SER A 244 1.46 -28.16 14.12
CA SER A 244 2.85 -28.41 14.51
C SER A 244 3.02 -29.93 14.52
N ASP A 245 4.00 -30.40 13.75
CA ASP A 245 4.61 -31.72 13.79
C ASP A 245 3.77 -32.98 13.48
N ALA A 246 4.39 -33.80 12.62
CA ALA A 246 4.05 -35.17 12.25
C ALA A 246 2.94 -35.34 11.19
N GLU A 247 3.34 -35.35 9.92
CA GLU A 247 3.26 -36.61 9.17
C GLU A 247 4.32 -36.68 8.07
N SER A 248 5.29 -37.53 8.37
CA SER A 248 6.29 -38.10 7.49
C SER A 248 5.68 -38.89 6.32
N LEU A 249 6.33 -38.76 5.14
CA LEU A 249 6.56 -39.73 4.05
C LEU A 249 5.58 -39.75 2.84
N PRO A 250 5.99 -40.27 1.65
CA PRO A 250 7.35 -40.67 1.19
C PRO A 250 7.76 -40.19 -0.23
N PHE A 251 9.09 -40.21 -0.46
CA PHE A 251 9.86 -40.18 -1.73
C PHE A 251 9.70 -39.00 -2.70
#